data_AF-A0A1Q5VES6-F1
#
_entry.id   AF-A0A1Q5VES6-F1
#
_cell.length_a   1.000
_cell.length_b   1.000
_cell.length_c   1.000
_cell.angle_alpha   90.00
_cell.angle_beta   90.00
_cell.angle_gamma   90.00
#
_symmetry.space_group_name_H-M   'P 1'
#
loop_
_entity.id
_entity.type
_entity.pdbx_description
1 polymer ?
#
loop_
_entity_poly.entity_id
_entity_poly.type
_entity_poly.pdbx_seq_one_letter_code
_entity_poly.pdbx_strand_id
1 'polypeptide(L)'
;MKHTVEVMISEQEVKTRIAELGRQITEDYRDSGSDMVLVGLLRGSFMFMADLCRTIEVPHEVDFMTASSYGSGMSTTRDVKILKDLDEDIRGKDVLIVEDIIDSGNTLNKVREILALRGPKSLAICTLLDKPERREVEVPVEYVGFPIPDEFVVGYGIDYAQRYRHLPYIGKVVMLDE
;
A
#
# COMPACT_ATOMS: atom_id res chain seq x y z
N MET A 1 -5.40 -10.52 25.50
CA MET A 1 -6.12 -11.67 24.90
C MET A 1 -5.09 -12.57 24.24
N LYS A 2 -5.25 -13.88 24.35
CA LYS A 2 -4.38 -14.83 23.65
C LYS A 2 -4.84 -14.94 22.20
N HIS A 3 -3.91 -15.09 21.26
CA HIS A 3 -4.22 -15.25 19.84
C HIS A 3 -3.18 -16.15 19.17
N THR A 4 -3.57 -16.77 18.07
CA THR A 4 -2.68 -17.47 17.13
C THR A 4 -2.61 -16.70 15.82
N VAL A 5 -1.60 -17.02 15.00
CA VAL A 5 -1.49 -16.52 13.63
C VAL A 5 -1.47 -17.73 12.71
N GLU A 6 -2.47 -17.83 11.84
CA GLU A 6 -2.62 -18.89 10.85
C GLU A 6 -2.26 -18.36 9.47
N VAL A 7 -1.55 -19.15 8.66
CA VAL A 7 -1.18 -18.72 7.30
C VAL A 7 -2.45 -18.56 6.45
N MET A 8 -2.67 -17.37 5.93
CA MET A 8 -3.77 -17.05 5.02
C MET A 8 -3.31 -16.97 3.56
N ILE A 9 -2.15 -16.33 3.32
CA ILE A 9 -1.50 -16.26 2.01
C ILE A 9 -0.03 -16.59 2.22
N SER A 10 0.46 -17.64 1.59
CA SER A 10 1.83 -18.12 1.76
C SER A 10 2.87 -17.16 1.16
N GLU A 11 4.12 -17.25 1.63
CA GLU A 11 5.25 -16.50 1.07
C GLU A 11 5.39 -16.71 -0.45
N GLN A 12 5.16 -17.94 -0.92
CA GLN A 12 5.26 -18.26 -2.34
C GLN A 12 4.16 -17.58 -3.16
N GLU A 13 2.92 -17.56 -2.65
CA GLU A 13 1.81 -16.87 -3.31
C GLU A 13 2.06 -15.37 -3.38
N VAL A 14 2.52 -14.75 -2.27
CA VAL A 14 2.89 -13.33 -2.24
C VAL A 14 3.96 -13.02 -3.29
N LYS A 15 5.06 -13.78 -3.33
CA LYS A 15 6.14 -13.56 -4.31
C LYS A 15 5.68 -13.73 -5.76
N THR A 16 4.90 -14.77 -6.04
CA THR A 16 4.34 -14.99 -7.38
C THR A 16 3.47 -13.81 -7.80
N ARG A 17 2.58 -13.36 -6.91
CA ARG A 17 1.67 -12.26 -7.22
C ARG A 17 2.42 -10.94 -7.45
N ILE A 18 3.46 -10.66 -6.66
CA ILE A 18 4.28 -9.46 -6.84
C ILE A 18 5.00 -9.47 -8.20
N ALA A 19 5.52 -10.63 -8.64
CA ALA A 19 6.13 -10.75 -9.96
C ALA A 19 5.11 -10.50 -11.09
N GLU A 20 3.87 -10.95 -10.94
CA GLU A 20 2.78 -10.66 -11.88
C GLU A 20 2.45 -9.17 -11.93
N LEU A 21 2.33 -8.52 -10.76
CA LEU A 21 2.10 -7.07 -10.67
C LEU A 21 3.25 -6.28 -11.32
N GLY A 22 4.50 -6.65 -11.04
CA GLY A 22 5.68 -6.03 -11.65
C GLY A 22 5.66 -6.10 -13.18
N ARG A 23 5.26 -7.24 -13.75
CA ARG A 23 5.06 -7.38 -15.21
C ARG A 23 3.95 -6.48 -15.75
N GLN A 24 2.81 -6.39 -15.06
CA GLN A 24 1.69 -5.54 -15.48
C GLN A 24 2.11 -4.07 -15.50
N ILE A 25 2.68 -3.60 -14.39
CA ILE A 25 3.18 -2.22 -14.25
C ILE A 25 4.27 -1.93 -15.29
N THR A 26 5.18 -2.88 -15.54
CA THR A 26 6.22 -2.71 -16.56
C THR A 26 5.63 -2.48 -17.95
N GLU A 27 4.59 -3.22 -18.34
CA GLU A 27 3.95 -3.03 -19.65
C GLU A 27 3.21 -1.69 -19.72
N ASP A 28 2.45 -1.34 -18.68
CA ASP A 28 1.64 -0.11 -18.66
C ASP A 28 2.51 1.16 -18.67
N TYR A 29 3.71 1.11 -18.07
CA TYR A 29 4.63 2.25 -17.96
C TYR A 29 5.89 2.11 -18.84
N ARG A 30 5.88 1.21 -19.83
CA ARG A 30 7.02 0.95 -20.72
C ARG A 30 7.59 2.21 -21.41
N ASP A 31 6.75 3.20 -21.65
CA ASP A 31 7.10 4.44 -22.36
C ASP A 31 7.36 5.62 -21.39
N SER A 32 7.38 5.37 -20.08
CA SER A 32 7.67 6.40 -19.06
C SER A 32 9.15 6.78 -18.98
N GLY A 33 10.05 5.98 -19.57
CA GLY A 33 11.48 6.26 -19.53
C GLY A 33 12.03 6.26 -18.10
N SER A 34 12.61 7.39 -17.66
CA SER A 34 13.10 7.57 -16.28
C SER A 34 12.20 8.47 -15.43
N ASP A 35 10.99 8.78 -15.91
CA ASP A 35 10.07 9.72 -15.27
C ASP A 35 9.04 9.01 -14.36
N MET A 36 9.35 7.80 -13.88
CA MET A 36 8.48 7.05 -12.96
C MET A 36 8.96 7.17 -11.50
N VAL A 37 8.02 7.35 -10.57
CA VAL A 37 8.30 7.38 -9.12
C VAL A 37 7.37 6.42 -8.40
N LEU A 38 7.95 5.52 -7.61
CA LEU A 38 7.21 4.69 -6.66
C LEU A 38 7.19 5.36 -5.29
N VAL A 39 6.00 5.56 -4.74
CA VAL A 39 5.80 6.21 -3.43
C VAL A 39 5.25 5.19 -2.43
N GLY A 40 6.10 4.70 -1.53
CA GLY A 40 5.70 3.77 -0.47
C GLY A 40 5.09 4.49 0.74
N LEU A 41 3.90 4.08 1.16
CA LEU A 41 3.27 4.61 2.38
C LEU A 41 3.76 3.87 3.62
N LEU A 42 4.52 4.56 4.46
CA LEU A 42 5.12 3.95 5.66
C LEU A 42 4.10 3.80 6.80
N ARG A 43 4.23 2.78 7.65
CA ARG A 43 5.34 1.79 7.67
C ARG A 43 5.02 0.47 6.99
N GLY A 44 3.75 0.19 6.73
CA GLY A 44 3.29 -1.13 6.36
C GLY A 44 3.79 -1.62 5.01
N SER A 45 3.80 -0.72 4.01
CA SER A 45 4.15 -1.07 2.62
C SER A 45 5.61 -1.46 2.40
N PHE A 46 6.54 -1.22 3.32
CA PHE A 46 7.98 -1.24 3.00
C PHE A 46 8.50 -2.59 2.47
N MET A 47 7.94 -3.72 2.92
CA MET A 47 8.33 -5.05 2.42
C MET A 47 7.80 -5.28 1.01
N PHE A 48 6.52 -5.00 0.81
CA PHE A 48 5.88 -5.07 -0.50
C PHE A 48 6.56 -4.13 -1.50
N MET A 49 6.83 -2.90 -1.09
CA MET A 49 7.55 -1.90 -1.87
C MET A 49 8.93 -2.39 -2.29
N ALA A 50 9.71 -2.96 -1.36
CA ALA A 50 11.05 -3.47 -1.66
C ALA A 50 11.05 -4.66 -2.64
N ASP A 51 10.04 -5.53 -2.56
CA ASP A 51 9.91 -6.66 -3.49
C ASP A 51 9.36 -6.20 -4.84
N LEU A 52 8.33 -5.34 -4.86
CA LEU A 52 7.71 -4.83 -6.08
C LEU A 52 8.68 -4.02 -6.93
N CYS A 53 9.43 -3.09 -6.34
CA CYS A 53 10.34 -2.22 -7.10
C CYS A 53 11.42 -3.02 -7.85
N ARG A 54 11.87 -4.16 -7.30
CA ARG A 54 12.83 -5.06 -7.98
C ARG A 54 12.24 -5.80 -9.17
N THR A 55 10.92 -5.94 -9.25
CA THR A 55 10.23 -6.67 -10.33
C THR A 55 9.80 -5.78 -11.49
N ILE A 56 9.81 -4.45 -11.31
CA ILE A 56 9.46 -3.48 -12.35
C ILE A 56 10.71 -3.21 -13.19
N GLU A 57 10.64 -3.46 -14.50
CA GLU A 57 11.79 -3.32 -15.42
C GLU A 57 11.91 -1.92 -16.05
N VAL A 58 11.00 -1.01 -15.71
CA VAL A 58 11.07 0.41 -16.08
C VAL A 58 11.97 1.15 -15.08
N PRO A 59 12.94 1.98 -15.52
CA PRO A 59 13.71 2.82 -14.61
C PRO A 59 12.81 3.74 -13.77
N HIS A 60 12.98 3.70 -12.45
CA HIS A 60 12.14 4.48 -11.54
C HIS A 60 12.92 4.96 -10.31
N GLU A 61 12.44 6.05 -9.72
CA GLU A 61 12.83 6.52 -8.40
C GLU A 61 11.94 5.87 -7.32
N VAL A 62 12.43 5.84 -6.08
CA VAL A 62 11.70 5.34 -4.92
C VAL A 62 11.73 6.41 -3.84
N ASP A 63 10.55 6.78 -3.35
CA ASP A 63 10.38 7.69 -2.22
C ASP A 63 9.35 7.14 -1.23
N PHE A 64 9.32 7.70 -0.02
CA PHE A 64 8.48 7.27 1.07
C PHE A 64 7.75 8.45 1.71
N MET A 65 6.46 8.24 1.98
CA MET A 65 5.62 9.21 2.66
C MET A 65 5.04 8.60 3.94
N THR A 66 4.92 9.39 5.00
CA THR A 66 4.24 8.96 6.23
C THR A 66 3.06 9.87 6.48
N ALA A 67 1.87 9.27 6.49
CA ALA A 67 0.61 9.91 6.79
C ALA A 67 0.05 9.36 8.11
N SER A 68 -0.60 10.23 8.90
CA SER A 68 -1.34 9.82 10.10
C SER A 68 -2.72 10.46 10.08
N SER A 69 -3.76 9.68 10.37
CA SER A 69 -5.11 10.22 10.57
C SER A 69 -5.15 11.01 11.88
N TYR A 70 -5.80 12.19 11.89
CA TYR A 70 -6.05 12.87 13.15
C TYR A 70 -7.06 12.05 13.99
N GLY A 71 -6.66 11.69 15.21
CA GLY A 71 -7.44 10.79 16.07
C GLY A 71 -8.73 11.43 16.61
N SER A 72 -9.81 10.62 16.58
CA SER A 72 -11.00 10.59 17.45
C SER A 72 -11.63 11.91 17.96
N GLY A 73 -11.46 13.04 17.27
CA GLY A 73 -12.28 14.23 17.47
C GLY A 73 -13.56 14.12 16.63
N MET A 74 -14.68 14.62 17.16
CA MET A 74 -16.02 14.59 16.57
C MET A 74 -16.15 15.50 15.32
N SER A 75 -15.13 15.55 14.46
CA SER A 75 -15.11 16.28 13.19
C SER A 75 -15.08 15.28 12.04
N THR A 76 -16.09 15.36 11.19
CA THR A 76 -16.32 14.52 10.01
C THR A 76 -15.27 14.68 8.91
N THR A 77 -14.36 15.66 9.02
CA THR A 77 -13.14 15.75 8.20
C THR A 77 -12.06 14.90 8.85
N ARG A 78 -11.95 13.64 8.42
CA ARG A 78 -10.79 12.77 8.72
C ARG A 78 -9.57 13.32 7.98
N ASP A 79 -9.06 14.47 8.43
CA ASP A 79 -7.88 15.07 7.87
C ASP A 79 -6.68 14.13 8.09
N VAL A 80 -5.73 14.18 7.18
CA VAL A 80 -4.48 13.41 7.26
C VAL A 80 -3.35 14.39 7.52
N LYS A 81 -2.55 14.12 8.55
CA LYS A 81 -1.30 14.83 8.81
C LYS A 81 -0.15 14.14 8.10
N ILE A 82 0.58 14.89 7.27
CA ILE A 82 1.84 14.43 6.71
C ILE A 82 2.93 14.58 7.78
N LEU A 83 3.53 13.46 8.17
CA LEU A 83 4.62 13.40 9.15
C LEU A 83 5.99 13.44 8.47
N LYS A 84 6.11 12.73 7.34
CA LYS A 84 7.21 12.83 6.38
C LYS A 84 6.59 12.98 5.01
N ASP A 85 7.01 14.01 4.29
CA ASP A 85 6.66 14.24 2.90
C ASP A 85 7.71 13.61 1.96
N LEU A 86 7.41 13.60 0.66
CA LEU A 86 8.35 13.26 -0.40
C LEU A 86 9.55 14.20 -0.37
N ASP A 87 10.72 13.66 -0.65
CA ASP A 87 11.96 14.42 -0.78
C ASP A 87 12.11 14.99 -2.21
N GLU A 88 11.60 14.25 -3.23
CA GLU A 88 11.72 14.61 -4.64
C GLU A 88 10.43 15.21 -5.25
N ASP A 89 10.57 16.04 -6.30
CA ASP A 89 9.43 16.55 -7.05
C ASP A 89 8.83 15.47 -7.96
N ILE A 90 7.50 15.41 -8.00
CA ILE A 90 6.72 14.46 -8.79
C ILE A 90 5.97 15.13 -9.95
N ARG A 91 6.13 16.44 -10.15
CA ARG A 91 5.49 17.16 -11.25
C ARG A 91 5.88 16.57 -12.61
N GLY A 92 4.87 16.27 -13.42
CA GLY A 92 5.07 15.70 -14.76
C GLY A 92 5.61 14.27 -14.78
N LYS A 93 5.76 13.62 -13.61
CA LYS A 93 6.18 12.23 -13.48
C LYS A 93 5.00 11.27 -13.43
N ASP A 94 5.22 10.02 -13.82
CA ASP A 94 4.29 8.92 -13.62
C ASP A 94 4.44 8.38 -12.20
N VAL A 95 3.41 8.51 -11.36
CA VAL A 95 3.50 8.21 -9.93
C VAL A 95 2.67 6.98 -9.59
N LEU A 96 3.30 6.00 -8.95
CA LEU A 96 2.62 4.82 -8.41
C LEU A 96 2.71 4.83 -6.87
N ILE A 97 1.58 5.02 -6.21
CA ILE A 97 1.47 4.87 -4.75
C ILE A 97 1.46 3.37 -4.43
N VAL A 98 2.31 2.94 -3.49
CA VAL A 98 2.41 1.55 -3.04
C VAL A 98 1.96 1.45 -1.59
N GLU A 99 0.88 0.71 -1.35
CA GLU A 99 0.24 0.52 -0.05
C GLU A 99 0.22 -0.97 0.36
N ASP A 100 0.27 -1.27 1.65
CA ASP A 100 0.16 -2.66 2.13
C ASP A 100 -1.29 -3.16 2.13
N ILE A 101 -2.23 -2.37 2.63
CA ILE A 101 -3.63 -2.75 2.73
C ILE A 101 -4.57 -1.55 2.56
N ILE A 102 -5.58 -1.72 1.71
CA ILE A 102 -6.70 -0.79 1.61
C ILE A 102 -7.87 -1.34 2.41
N ASP A 103 -8.29 -0.54 3.39
CA ASP A 103 -9.40 -0.83 4.27
C ASP A 103 -10.55 0.17 4.00
N SER A 104 -10.73 1.18 4.85
CA SER A 104 -11.73 2.23 4.59
C SER A 104 -11.45 3.11 3.36
N GLY A 105 -10.20 3.14 2.88
CA GLY A 105 -9.75 4.00 1.78
C GLY A 105 -9.53 5.48 2.12
N ASN A 106 -9.94 5.95 3.31
CA ASN A 106 -9.91 7.38 3.66
C ASN A 106 -8.51 8.02 3.60
N THR A 107 -7.53 7.41 4.28
CA THR A 107 -6.17 7.94 4.34
C THR A 107 -5.55 7.97 2.95
N LEU A 108 -5.68 6.87 2.20
CA LEU A 108 -5.17 6.75 0.85
C LEU A 108 -5.82 7.75 -0.11
N ASN A 109 -7.15 7.97 -0.01
CA ASN A 109 -7.83 8.98 -0.81
C ASN A 109 -7.26 10.38 -0.56
N LYS A 110 -7.00 10.74 0.70
CA LYS A 110 -6.42 12.05 1.05
C LYS A 110 -4.98 12.19 0.59
N VAL A 111 -4.18 11.13 0.72
CA VAL A 111 -2.81 11.12 0.17
C VAL A 111 -2.84 11.30 -1.35
N ARG A 112 -3.71 10.56 -2.05
CA ARG A 112 -3.91 10.68 -3.49
C ARG A 112 -4.33 12.11 -3.89
N GLU A 113 -5.27 12.72 -3.18
CA GLU A 113 -5.68 14.13 -3.39
C GLU A 113 -4.48 15.08 -3.24
N ILE A 114 -3.67 14.93 -2.19
CA ILE A 114 -2.48 15.77 -1.95
C ILE A 114 -1.45 15.61 -3.08
N LEU A 115 -1.17 14.38 -3.51
CA LEU A 115 -0.19 14.13 -4.57
C LEU A 115 -0.69 14.60 -5.94
N ALA A 116 -1.99 14.47 -6.23
CA ALA A 116 -2.59 14.96 -7.47
C ALA A 116 -2.42 16.49 -7.63
N LEU A 117 -2.51 17.26 -6.53
CA LEU A 117 -2.31 18.72 -6.55
C LEU A 117 -0.89 19.14 -6.95
N ARG A 118 0.09 18.23 -6.91
CA ARG A 118 1.47 18.50 -7.34
C ARG A 118 1.65 18.44 -8.87
N GLY A 119 0.62 17.99 -9.59
CA GLY A 119 0.60 17.89 -11.04
C GLY A 119 1.48 16.78 -11.62
N PRO A 120 1.39 15.53 -11.14
CA PRO A 120 2.01 14.40 -11.83
C PRO A 120 1.37 14.19 -13.21
N LYS A 121 2.11 13.53 -14.12
CA LYS A 121 1.60 13.14 -15.45
C LYS A 121 0.52 12.08 -15.33
N SER A 122 0.72 11.12 -14.44
CA SER A 122 -0.27 10.11 -14.05
C SER A 122 -0.14 9.77 -12.57
N LEU A 123 -1.21 9.27 -11.96
CA LEU A 123 -1.23 8.87 -10.56
C LEU A 123 -2.07 7.60 -10.40
N ALA A 124 -1.40 6.50 -10.10
CA ALA A 124 -2.00 5.19 -9.88
C ALA A 124 -1.71 4.65 -8.47
N ILE A 125 -2.46 3.63 -8.06
CA ILE A 125 -2.35 2.96 -6.78
C ILE A 125 -2.12 1.46 -7.01
N CYS A 126 -1.14 0.93 -6.30
CA CYS A 126 -0.91 -0.49 -6.13
C CYS A 126 -1.01 -0.86 -4.65
N THR A 127 -1.89 -1.82 -4.33
CA THR A 127 -2.00 -2.36 -2.96
C THR A 127 -1.71 -3.84 -2.94
N LEU A 128 -1.05 -4.32 -1.88
CA LEU A 128 -0.89 -5.76 -1.69
C LEU A 128 -2.22 -6.41 -1.31
N LEU A 129 -2.95 -5.84 -0.35
CA LEU A 129 -4.24 -6.36 0.11
C LEU A 129 -5.35 -5.33 -0.11
N ASP A 130 -6.53 -5.79 -0.52
CA ASP A 130 -7.71 -4.96 -0.68
C ASP A 130 -8.92 -5.56 0.05
N LYS A 131 -9.60 -4.77 0.87
CA LYS A 131 -10.82 -5.12 1.60
C LYS A 131 -12.01 -4.33 1.07
N PRO A 132 -12.55 -4.71 -0.10
CA PRO A 132 -13.58 -3.91 -0.77
C PRO A 132 -14.86 -3.73 0.07
N GLU A 133 -15.18 -4.70 0.93
CA GLU A 133 -16.37 -4.64 1.81
C GLU A 133 -16.26 -3.61 2.94
N ARG A 134 -15.07 -3.07 3.20
CA ARG A 134 -14.84 -2.02 4.22
C ARG A 134 -14.68 -0.62 3.64
N ARG A 135 -14.75 -0.49 2.32
CA ARG A 135 -14.57 0.77 1.61
C ARG A 135 -15.63 1.78 2.07
N GLU A 136 -15.18 2.92 2.59
CA GLU A 136 -16.05 4.04 2.96
C GLU A 136 -16.02 5.17 1.93
N VAL A 137 -14.95 5.24 1.11
CA VAL A 137 -14.75 6.28 0.09
C VAL A 137 -14.28 5.70 -1.23
N GLU A 138 -14.59 6.40 -2.33
CA GLU A 138 -14.16 5.99 -3.64
C GLU A 138 -12.68 6.23 -3.91
N VAL A 139 -11.88 5.16 -3.93
CA VAL A 139 -10.48 5.17 -4.35
C VAL A 139 -10.32 4.29 -5.60
N PRO A 140 -9.83 4.82 -6.73
CA PRO A 140 -9.44 3.99 -7.87
C PRO A 140 -8.14 3.27 -7.52
N VAL A 141 -8.14 1.95 -7.73
CA VAL A 141 -6.99 1.08 -7.45
C VAL A 141 -6.71 0.30 -8.72
N GLU A 142 -5.62 0.64 -9.39
CA GLU A 142 -5.25 0.07 -10.69
C GLU A 142 -4.65 -1.33 -10.52
N TYR A 143 -3.92 -1.57 -9.42
CA TYR A 143 -3.21 -2.82 -9.18
C TYR A 143 -3.53 -3.39 -7.79
N VAL A 144 -4.20 -4.54 -7.76
CA VAL A 144 -4.54 -5.25 -6.52
C VAL A 144 -3.76 -6.56 -6.45
N GLY A 145 -2.98 -6.75 -5.38
CA GLY A 145 -2.35 -8.03 -5.09
C GLY A 145 -3.40 -9.10 -4.78
N PHE A 146 -4.08 -8.98 -3.66
CA PHE A 146 -5.08 -9.94 -3.20
C PHE A 146 -6.33 -9.22 -2.65
N PRO A 147 -7.51 -9.44 -3.23
CA PRO A 147 -8.75 -9.14 -2.54
C PRO A 147 -8.94 -10.12 -1.38
N ILE A 148 -9.17 -9.62 -0.18
CA ILE A 148 -9.38 -10.42 1.03
C ILE A 148 -10.69 -10.03 1.74
N PRO A 149 -11.34 -10.95 2.46
CA PRO A 149 -12.43 -10.60 3.36
C PRO A 149 -11.95 -9.73 4.53
N ASP A 150 -12.87 -9.19 5.33
CA ASP A 150 -12.58 -8.43 6.54
C ASP A 150 -12.06 -9.34 7.66
N GLU A 151 -10.79 -9.70 7.51
CA GLU A 151 -10.06 -10.51 8.45
C GLU A 151 -8.96 -9.70 9.09
N PHE A 152 -8.68 -9.93 10.37
CA PHE A 152 -7.56 -9.27 11.02
C PHE A 152 -6.25 -9.94 10.59
N VAL A 153 -5.45 -9.25 9.77
CA VAL A 153 -4.25 -9.80 9.13
C VAL A 153 -2.96 -9.13 9.60
N VAL A 154 -1.87 -9.89 9.56
CA VAL A 154 -0.51 -9.46 9.91
C VAL A 154 0.52 -10.11 8.99
N GLY A 155 1.76 -9.63 9.03
CA GLY A 155 2.86 -10.19 8.24
C GLY A 155 3.13 -9.40 6.97
N TYR A 156 4.29 -9.66 6.40
CA TYR A 156 4.78 -9.03 5.18
C TYR A 156 4.71 -7.49 5.22
N GLY A 157 5.16 -6.93 6.34
CA GLY A 157 5.12 -5.49 6.62
C GLY A 157 3.92 -5.04 7.45
N ILE A 158 2.79 -5.77 7.42
CA ILE A 158 1.57 -5.44 8.19
C ILE A 158 1.72 -5.87 9.66
N ASP A 159 1.24 -5.04 10.60
CA ASP A 159 1.39 -5.30 12.03
C ASP A 159 0.10 -5.48 12.82
N TYR A 160 0.27 -6.10 13.99
CA TYR A 160 -0.61 -5.93 15.12
C TYR A 160 0.21 -5.42 16.31
N ALA A 161 -0.08 -4.21 16.78
CA ALA A 161 0.64 -3.57 17.89
C ALA A 161 2.18 -3.58 17.71
N GLN A 162 2.64 -3.24 16.50
CA GLN A 162 4.04 -3.25 16.04
C GLN A 162 4.73 -4.62 16.02
N ARG A 163 3.97 -5.71 16.14
CA ARG A 163 4.47 -7.08 16.02
C ARG A 163 4.15 -7.67 14.64
N TYR A 164 4.76 -8.81 14.32
CA TYR A 164 4.47 -9.66 13.16
C TYR A 164 4.86 -9.15 11.78
N ARG A 165 5.28 -7.88 11.60
CA ARG A 165 5.71 -7.37 10.28
C ARG A 165 6.72 -8.28 9.55
N HIS A 166 7.62 -8.92 10.30
CA HIS A 166 8.70 -9.79 9.82
C HIS A 166 8.26 -11.15 9.26
N LEU A 167 7.00 -11.55 9.42
CA LEU A 167 6.55 -12.82 8.84
C LEU A 167 6.60 -12.72 7.30
N PRO A 168 7.11 -13.73 6.59
CA PRO A 168 7.27 -13.66 5.13
C PRO A 168 5.97 -13.96 4.37
N TYR A 169 4.86 -14.14 5.09
CA TYR A 169 3.55 -14.51 4.60
C TYR A 169 2.48 -13.61 5.22
N ILE A 170 1.26 -13.61 4.66
CA ILE A 170 0.10 -12.96 5.29
C ILE A 170 -0.58 -13.96 6.20
N GLY A 171 -0.65 -13.62 7.49
CA GLY A 171 -1.28 -14.43 8.51
C GLY A 171 -2.60 -13.82 8.99
N LYS A 172 -3.61 -14.66 9.19
CA LYS A 172 -4.85 -14.31 9.90
C LYS A 172 -4.63 -14.45 11.40
N VAL A 173 -4.99 -13.42 12.14
CA VAL A 173 -5.00 -13.45 13.61
C VAL A 173 -6.31 -14.09 14.07
N VAL A 174 -6.19 -15.20 14.81
CA VAL A 174 -7.34 -15.89 15.40
C VAL A 174 -7.32 -15.65 16.91
N MET A 175 -8.35 -14.98 17.40
CA MET A 175 -8.51 -14.74 18.83
C MET A 175 -8.88 -16.06 19.52
N LEU A 176 -8.20 -16.39 20.61
CA LEU A 176 -8.53 -17.56 21.41
C LEU A 176 -9.50 -17.11 22.50
N ASP A 177 -10.63 -17.81 22.59
CA ASP A 177 -11.51 -17.73 23.76
C ASP A 177 -10.72 -18.17 25.01
N GLU A 178 -10.91 -17.48 26.13
CA GLU A 178 -10.18 -17.75 27.39
C GLU A 178 -10.45 -19.14 27.97
#